data_AF-A0ABD0YME0-F1
#
_entry.id   AF-A0ABD0YME0-F1
#
_cell.length_a   1.000
_cell.length_b   1.000
_cell.length_c   1.000
_cell.angle_alpha   90.00
_cell.angle_beta   90.00
_cell.angle_gamma   90.00
#
_symmetry.space_group_name_H-M   'P 1'
#
loop_
_entity.id
_entity.type
_entity.pdbx_description
1 polymer ?
#
loop_
_entity_poly.entity_id
_entity_poly.type
_entity_poly.pdbx_seq_one_letter_code
_entity_poly.pdbx_strand_id
1 'polypeptide(L)'
;RCCRRLESVTRDRTLWEIVDFRPDVLSLFHLKRYIHFLQPATRLIATRGPATSAATKHHHPSICKSFLRGVARNAPNLTILILENHIIDSSKLTLEDFPRSLQELRLQKCVMTHVFPDRSYFHRMNKSLPKLKILDLTDCDWFMPHSLLALSKSQSLEELVLTGCDVCDCLPYTSLAANFGFSALRVLDLRFTLVSDTEVSCFNRTTTLRELMLDAPGDTSRDFSITSYGGGGGGRVGGAQRLWAGGGPGQPHWNFQNEGVVIIEVGAYPRPVCRLESLVIRGYPGVTDTTLTHVADHMTYIRYLDVTGSGVTQQGIAQFKKKRPQVTIVPDIHAELS
;
A
#
# COMPACT_ATOMS: atom_id res chain seq x y z
N ARG A 1 -32.21 25.11 13.96
CA ARG A 1 -33.03 25.58 12.83
C ARG A 1 -33.18 27.09 12.96
N CYS A 2 -32.77 27.88 11.96
CA CYS A 2 -32.83 29.36 12.02
C CYS A 2 -34.03 29.91 11.20
N CYS A 3 -34.18 29.54 9.93
CA CYS A 3 -35.36 29.88 9.11
C CYS A 3 -35.55 28.90 7.93
N ARG A 4 -36.75 28.90 7.30
CA ARG A 4 -37.08 28.01 6.16
C ARG A 4 -36.17 28.21 4.95
N ARG A 5 -35.73 29.45 4.69
CA ARG A 5 -34.78 29.76 3.61
C ARG A 5 -33.43 29.09 3.83
N LEU A 6 -32.89 29.20 5.05
CA LEU A 6 -31.63 28.54 5.38
C LEU A 6 -31.77 27.01 5.36
N GLU A 7 -32.90 26.46 5.82
CA GLU A 7 -33.17 25.02 5.69
C GLU A 7 -33.20 24.57 4.22
N SER A 8 -33.78 25.37 3.32
CA SER A 8 -33.74 25.12 1.87
C SER A 8 -32.32 25.17 1.32
N VAL A 9 -31.52 26.17 1.69
CA VAL A 9 -30.12 26.29 1.26
C VAL A 9 -29.29 25.13 1.78
N THR A 10 -29.47 24.70 3.03
CA THR A 10 -28.74 23.56 3.59
C THR A 10 -29.05 22.23 2.90
N ARG A 11 -30.10 22.16 2.07
CA ARG A 11 -30.47 20.98 1.28
C ARG A 11 -30.09 21.12 -0.20
N ASP A 12 -29.42 22.21 -0.57
CA ASP A 12 -29.02 22.44 -1.95
C ASP A 12 -28.07 21.34 -2.44
N ARG A 13 -28.33 20.83 -3.65
CA ARG A 13 -27.58 19.74 -4.28
C ARG A 13 -26.08 19.99 -4.37
N THR A 14 -25.65 21.24 -4.59
CA THR A 14 -24.24 21.56 -4.80
C THR A 14 -23.45 21.48 -3.51
N LEU A 15 -24.10 21.63 -2.35
CA LEU A 15 -23.45 21.54 -1.05
C LEU A 15 -23.15 20.10 -0.62
N TRP A 16 -23.80 19.12 -1.23
CA TRP A 16 -23.69 17.70 -0.87
C TRP A 16 -22.99 16.86 -1.95
N GLU A 17 -22.39 17.48 -2.95
CA GLU A 17 -21.55 16.77 -3.93
C GLU A 17 -20.29 16.20 -3.27
N ILE A 18 -19.66 17.00 -2.41
CA ILE A 18 -18.46 16.64 -1.63
C ILE A 18 -18.80 16.80 -0.16
N VAL A 19 -18.81 15.70 0.57
CA VAL A 19 -19.18 15.66 1.99
C VAL A 19 -17.95 15.28 2.80
N ASP A 20 -17.31 16.25 3.45
CA ASP A 20 -16.15 16.01 4.32
C ASP A 20 -16.49 16.32 5.78
N PHE A 21 -16.61 15.26 6.57
CA PHE A 21 -16.87 15.32 8.00
C PHE A 21 -15.61 15.09 8.85
N ARG A 22 -14.42 14.93 8.24
CA ARG A 22 -13.18 14.65 8.98
C ARG A 22 -12.74 15.73 9.99
N PRO A 23 -13.07 17.04 9.83
CA PRO A 23 -12.77 18.03 10.86
C PRO A 23 -13.33 17.65 12.24
N ASP A 24 -14.45 16.94 12.28
CA ASP A 24 -15.13 16.49 13.49
C ASP A 24 -14.98 14.98 13.71
N VAL A 25 -14.88 14.54 14.97
CA VAL A 25 -15.03 13.11 15.30
C VAL A 25 -16.51 12.80 15.42
N LEU A 26 -17.07 12.07 14.45
CA LEU A 26 -18.51 11.78 14.44
C LEU A 26 -18.82 10.37 14.93
N SER A 27 -19.82 10.27 15.81
CA SER A 27 -20.41 8.99 16.19
C SER A 27 -21.31 8.46 15.06
N LEU A 28 -21.54 7.15 15.05
CA LEU A 28 -22.48 6.51 14.11
C LEU A 28 -23.88 7.14 14.17
N PHE A 29 -24.33 7.56 15.35
CA PHE A 29 -25.60 8.24 15.52
C PHE A 29 -25.65 9.56 14.77
N HIS A 30 -24.61 10.38 14.88
CA HIS A 30 -24.51 11.64 14.15
C HIS A 30 -24.41 11.41 12.63
N LEU A 31 -23.58 10.46 12.20
CA LEU A 31 -23.46 10.10 10.78
C LEU A 31 -24.80 9.70 10.16
N LYS A 32 -25.60 8.89 10.87
CA LYS A 32 -26.94 8.49 10.41
C LYS A 32 -27.90 9.67 10.23
N ARG A 33 -27.75 10.74 11.02
CA ARG A 33 -28.56 11.96 10.85
C ARG A 33 -28.28 12.64 9.52
N TYR A 34 -27.09 12.50 8.94
CA TYR A 34 -26.76 13.17 7.68
C TYR A 34 -27.12 12.37 6.42
N ILE A 35 -27.45 11.09 6.55
CA ILE A 35 -27.77 10.19 5.42
C ILE A 35 -28.85 10.79 4.50
N HIS A 36 -29.87 11.45 5.05
CA HIS A 36 -31.00 11.97 4.27
C HIS A 36 -30.68 13.23 3.46
N PHE A 37 -29.51 13.85 3.69
CA PHE A 37 -29.03 14.95 2.86
C PHE A 37 -28.18 14.49 1.68
N LEU A 38 -27.70 13.23 1.71
CA LEU A 38 -26.98 12.64 0.59
C LEU A 38 -27.88 12.54 -0.63
N GLN A 39 -27.32 12.77 -1.81
CA GLN A 39 -28.07 12.83 -3.06
C GLN A 39 -27.38 12.01 -4.16
N PRO A 40 -28.07 11.72 -5.28
CA PRO A 40 -27.43 11.08 -6.42
C PRO A 40 -26.23 11.83 -7.01
N ALA A 41 -26.13 13.14 -6.74
CA ALA A 41 -24.97 13.96 -7.11
C ALA A 41 -23.79 13.84 -6.13
N THR A 42 -23.96 13.21 -4.97
CA THR A 42 -22.86 13.02 -4.00
C THR A 42 -21.80 12.08 -4.57
N ARG A 43 -20.56 12.56 -4.68
CA ARG A 43 -19.41 11.85 -5.26
C ARG A 43 -18.36 11.45 -4.24
N LEU A 44 -18.21 12.23 -3.17
CA LEU A 44 -17.23 11.99 -2.11
C LEU A 44 -17.91 12.05 -0.75
N ILE A 45 -17.63 11.05 0.08
CA ILE A 45 -17.93 11.07 1.52
C ILE A 45 -16.65 10.75 2.28
N ALA A 46 -16.25 11.63 3.18
CA ALA A 46 -15.13 11.44 4.09
C ALA A 46 -15.61 11.60 5.54
N THR A 47 -15.26 10.65 6.41
CA THR A 47 -15.64 10.66 7.82
C THR A 47 -14.48 10.27 8.71
N ARG A 48 -14.42 10.87 9.91
CA ARG A 48 -13.48 10.49 10.95
C ARG A 48 -14.22 9.90 12.15
N GLY A 49 -13.82 8.69 12.54
CA GLY A 49 -14.34 7.98 13.69
C GLY A 49 -13.56 8.24 14.97
N PRO A 50 -14.01 7.64 16.08
CA PRO A 50 -13.43 7.84 17.41
C PRO A 50 -12.32 6.83 17.75
N ALA A 51 -11.78 6.06 16.79
CA ALA A 51 -10.71 5.14 17.09
C ALA A 51 -9.45 5.93 17.50
N THR A 52 -8.98 5.73 18.72
CA THR A 52 -7.73 6.31 19.21
C THR A 52 -6.70 5.21 19.45
N SER A 53 -5.48 5.42 18.96
CA SER A 53 -4.36 4.46 18.96
C SER A 53 -3.96 3.88 20.33
N ALA A 54 -4.39 4.48 21.46
CA ALA A 54 -3.90 4.13 22.79
C ALA A 54 -4.93 3.47 23.73
N ALA A 55 -6.24 3.50 23.42
CA ALA A 55 -7.25 3.01 24.36
C ALA A 55 -8.62 2.85 23.71
N THR A 56 -8.99 1.65 23.27
CA THR A 56 -10.41 1.32 23.15
C THR A 56 -10.68 -0.06 23.72
N LYS A 57 -10.86 -0.09 25.06
CA LYS A 57 -11.61 -1.14 25.76
C LYS A 57 -13.10 -1.15 25.39
N HIS A 58 -13.55 -0.23 24.54
CA HIS A 58 -14.94 -0.12 24.07
C HIS A 58 -15.04 -0.47 22.58
N HIS A 59 -15.41 -1.72 22.31
CA HIS A 59 -15.53 -2.35 20.98
C HIS A 59 -16.75 -1.90 20.16
N HIS A 60 -17.33 -0.72 20.40
CA HIS A 60 -18.55 -0.34 19.68
C HIS A 60 -18.22 0.09 18.24
N PRO A 61 -18.80 -0.57 17.22
CA PRO A 61 -18.54 -0.22 15.84
C PRO A 61 -19.01 1.20 15.53
N SER A 62 -18.10 2.01 15.00
CA SER A 62 -18.38 3.40 14.61
C SER A 62 -18.98 3.51 13.20
N ILE A 63 -18.91 2.43 12.43
CA ILE A 63 -19.56 2.25 11.13
C ILE A 63 -20.33 0.93 11.15
N CYS A 64 -21.46 0.89 10.45
CA CYS A 64 -22.23 -0.34 10.33
C CYS A 64 -22.93 -0.47 8.97
N LYS A 65 -23.38 -1.68 8.70
CA LYS A 65 -24.11 -2.08 7.50
C LYS A 65 -25.27 -1.16 7.14
N SER A 66 -26.11 -0.79 8.11
CA SER A 66 -27.25 0.10 7.87
C SER A 66 -26.84 1.51 7.40
N PHE A 67 -25.69 2.00 7.85
CA PHE A 67 -25.17 3.30 7.41
C PHE A 67 -24.70 3.22 5.96
N LEU A 68 -23.84 2.25 5.62
CA LEU A 68 -23.33 2.11 4.24
C LEU A 68 -24.44 1.80 3.23
N ARG A 69 -25.44 1.01 3.60
CA ARG A 69 -26.63 0.80 2.75
C ARG A 69 -27.46 2.06 2.55
N GLY A 70 -27.56 2.90 3.59
CA GLY A 70 -28.20 4.21 3.49
C GLY A 70 -27.44 5.14 2.53
N VAL A 71 -26.10 5.14 2.62
CA VAL A 71 -25.21 5.85 1.69
C VAL A 71 -25.41 5.33 0.27
N ALA A 72 -25.33 4.02 0.03
CA ALA A 72 -25.49 3.43 -1.30
C ALA A 72 -26.86 3.73 -1.93
N ARG A 73 -27.92 3.79 -1.11
CA ARG A 73 -29.28 4.11 -1.57
C ARG A 73 -29.43 5.58 -1.97
N ASN A 74 -28.88 6.50 -1.18
CA ASN A 74 -29.09 7.93 -1.37
C ASN A 74 -28.03 8.56 -2.30
N ALA A 75 -26.83 8.01 -2.34
CA ALA A 75 -25.71 8.40 -3.19
C ALA A 75 -25.25 7.23 -4.09
N PRO A 76 -26.07 6.77 -5.04
CA PRO A 76 -25.74 5.65 -5.92
C PRO A 76 -24.50 5.90 -6.79
N ASN A 77 -24.15 7.16 -7.06
CA ASN A 77 -22.98 7.55 -7.87
C ASN A 77 -21.73 7.87 -7.03
N LEU A 78 -21.71 7.48 -5.75
CA LEU A 78 -20.56 7.71 -4.89
C LEU A 78 -19.30 7.06 -5.48
N THR A 79 -18.26 7.85 -5.70
CA THR A 79 -16.99 7.39 -6.27
C THR A 79 -15.90 7.24 -5.23
N ILE A 80 -15.90 8.09 -4.19
CA ILE A 80 -14.83 8.16 -3.19
C ILE A 80 -15.44 8.01 -1.79
N LEU A 81 -14.95 7.05 -1.02
CA LEU A 81 -15.29 6.87 0.39
C LEU A 81 -14.00 6.83 1.23
N ILE A 82 -13.88 7.77 2.16
CA ILE A 82 -12.75 7.86 3.09
C ILE A 82 -13.29 7.63 4.51
N LEU A 83 -12.83 6.57 5.15
CA LEU A 83 -13.08 6.26 6.54
C LEU A 83 -11.76 6.37 7.29
N GLU A 84 -11.62 7.39 8.13
CA GLU A 84 -10.43 7.62 8.95
C GLU A 84 -10.73 7.30 10.41
N ASN A 85 -9.84 6.59 11.13
CA ASN A 85 -10.00 6.33 12.57
C ASN A 85 -11.35 5.68 12.94
N HIS A 86 -11.88 4.79 12.10
CA HIS A 86 -13.15 4.10 12.38
C HIS A 86 -12.93 2.70 12.98
N ILE A 87 -13.76 2.35 13.96
CA ILE A 87 -13.89 0.97 14.46
C ILE A 87 -14.91 0.23 13.58
N ILE A 88 -14.49 -0.89 12.98
CA ILE A 88 -15.26 -1.73 12.08
C ILE A 88 -15.40 -3.14 12.69
N ASP A 89 -16.61 -3.70 12.65
CA ASP A 89 -16.86 -5.10 13.01
C ASP A 89 -16.89 -5.95 11.74
N SER A 90 -15.79 -6.67 11.49
CA SER A 90 -15.61 -7.44 10.26
C SER A 90 -16.55 -8.65 10.15
N SER A 91 -17.13 -9.10 11.27
CA SER A 91 -18.17 -10.14 11.28
C SER A 91 -19.54 -9.63 10.80
N LYS A 92 -19.78 -8.32 10.91
CA LYS A 92 -21.08 -7.69 10.59
C LYS A 92 -21.06 -6.80 9.35
N LEU A 93 -19.90 -6.29 8.98
CA LEU A 93 -19.71 -5.36 7.87
C LEU A 93 -18.75 -5.97 6.85
N THR A 94 -19.29 -6.46 5.73
CA THR A 94 -18.48 -7.01 4.64
C THR A 94 -18.39 -6.02 3.47
N LEU A 95 -17.47 -6.26 2.54
CA LEU A 95 -17.33 -5.44 1.33
C LEU A 95 -18.59 -5.41 0.45
N GLU A 96 -19.50 -6.37 0.57
CA GLU A 96 -20.78 -6.38 -0.16
C GLU A 96 -21.75 -5.28 0.32
N ASP A 97 -21.55 -4.75 1.53
CA ASP A 97 -22.36 -3.67 2.07
C ASP A 97 -21.86 -2.27 1.65
N PHE A 98 -20.69 -2.18 1.02
CA PHE A 98 -20.15 -0.94 0.47
C PHE A 98 -20.79 -0.62 -0.90
N PRO A 99 -20.89 0.67 -1.28
CA PRO A 99 -21.43 1.06 -2.59
C PRO A 99 -20.58 0.49 -3.74
N ARG A 100 -21.22 -0.23 -4.67
CA ARG A 100 -20.54 -0.88 -5.81
C ARG A 100 -20.00 0.11 -6.85
N SER A 101 -20.39 1.38 -6.75
CA SER A 101 -19.93 2.49 -7.60
C SER A 101 -18.56 3.04 -7.23
N LEU A 102 -18.02 2.65 -6.06
CA LEU A 102 -16.74 3.14 -5.56
C LEU A 102 -15.59 2.86 -6.53
N GLN A 103 -14.79 3.90 -6.74
CA GLN A 103 -13.52 3.89 -7.44
C GLN A 103 -12.35 4.07 -6.48
N GLU A 104 -12.59 4.71 -5.33
CA GLU A 104 -11.59 4.93 -4.30
C GLU A 104 -12.17 4.62 -2.93
N LEU A 105 -11.49 3.74 -2.20
CA LEU A 105 -11.82 3.38 -0.84
C LEU A 105 -10.57 3.58 0.02
N ARG A 106 -10.69 4.43 1.04
CA ARG A 106 -9.65 4.62 2.04
C ARG A 106 -10.16 4.19 3.41
N LEU A 107 -9.46 3.29 4.06
CA LEU A 107 -9.74 2.81 5.41
C LEU A 107 -8.56 3.18 6.33
N GLN A 108 -8.21 4.46 6.39
CA GLN A 108 -7.01 4.93 7.08
C GLN A 108 -7.16 4.83 8.60
N LYS A 109 -6.15 4.28 9.28
CA LYS A 109 -6.11 4.15 10.75
C LYS A 109 -7.36 3.46 11.33
N CYS A 110 -8.02 2.62 10.53
CA CYS A 110 -9.22 1.93 10.93
C CYS A 110 -8.87 0.72 11.78
N VAL A 111 -9.63 0.49 12.86
CA VAL A 111 -9.48 -0.66 13.73
C VAL A 111 -10.55 -1.68 13.37
N MET A 112 -10.14 -2.91 13.04
CA MET A 112 -11.09 -4.01 12.86
C MET A 112 -11.19 -4.87 14.11
N THR A 113 -12.43 -5.19 14.47
CA THR A 113 -12.80 -6.17 15.50
C THR A 113 -13.30 -7.44 14.84
N HIS A 114 -13.16 -8.58 15.55
CA HIS A 114 -13.60 -9.90 15.11
C HIS A 114 -13.00 -10.35 13.76
N VAL A 115 -11.75 -9.98 13.49
CA VAL A 115 -11.02 -10.36 12.28
C VAL A 115 -10.83 -11.88 12.25
N PHE A 116 -11.17 -12.50 11.12
CA PHE A 116 -11.00 -13.92 10.91
C PHE A 116 -9.60 -14.20 10.33
N PRO A 117 -8.73 -14.92 11.04
CA PRO A 117 -7.34 -15.11 10.60
C PRO A 117 -7.20 -16.04 9.38
N ASP A 118 -8.19 -16.90 9.16
CA ASP A 118 -8.23 -17.90 8.08
C ASP A 118 -8.83 -17.36 6.77
N ARG A 119 -9.41 -16.16 6.79
CA ARG A 119 -10.09 -15.58 5.63
C ARG A 119 -9.84 -14.09 5.51
N SER A 120 -9.28 -13.69 4.36
CA SER A 120 -9.12 -12.27 4.03
C SER A 120 -10.46 -11.52 4.02
N TYR A 121 -10.47 -10.36 4.66
CA TYR A 121 -11.58 -9.39 4.58
C TYR A 121 -11.90 -9.00 3.11
N PHE A 122 -10.90 -9.02 2.24
CA PHE A 122 -11.00 -8.67 0.83
C PHE A 122 -11.46 -9.83 -0.07
N HIS A 123 -11.89 -10.94 0.53
CA HIS A 123 -12.45 -12.05 -0.24
C HIS A 123 -13.61 -11.57 -1.12
N ARG A 124 -13.55 -11.89 -2.43
CA ARG A 124 -14.52 -11.46 -3.47
C ARG A 124 -14.59 -9.94 -3.69
N MET A 125 -13.56 -9.18 -3.31
CA MET A 125 -13.51 -7.74 -3.58
C MET A 125 -13.79 -7.40 -5.05
N ASN A 126 -13.25 -8.17 -5.99
CA ASN A 126 -13.49 -8.00 -7.43
C ASN A 126 -14.97 -8.11 -7.84
N LYS A 127 -15.81 -8.81 -7.07
CA LYS A 127 -17.26 -8.90 -7.29
C LYS A 127 -18.01 -7.80 -6.54
N SER A 128 -17.61 -7.50 -5.31
CA SER A 128 -18.27 -6.51 -4.46
C SER A 128 -18.00 -5.07 -4.93
N LEU A 129 -16.74 -4.76 -5.25
CA LEU A 129 -16.26 -3.45 -5.65
C LEU A 129 -15.56 -3.53 -7.03
N PRO A 130 -16.30 -3.84 -8.11
CA PRO A 130 -15.72 -4.12 -9.43
C PRO A 130 -15.04 -2.90 -10.08
N LYS A 131 -15.35 -1.67 -9.63
CA LYS A 131 -14.83 -0.41 -10.17
C LYS A 131 -13.68 0.18 -9.34
N LEU A 132 -13.26 -0.51 -8.28
CA LEU A 132 -12.28 0.02 -7.32
C LEU A 132 -10.89 0.11 -7.95
N LYS A 133 -10.39 1.33 -8.08
CA LYS A 133 -9.07 1.69 -8.61
C LYS A 133 -8.06 1.96 -7.52
N ILE A 134 -8.47 2.61 -6.45
CA ILE A 134 -7.58 3.03 -5.36
C ILE A 134 -8.05 2.38 -4.07
N LEU A 135 -7.14 1.64 -3.42
CA LEU A 135 -7.35 1.12 -2.07
C LEU A 135 -6.24 1.61 -1.16
N ASP A 136 -6.62 2.36 -0.13
CA ASP A 136 -5.72 2.92 0.86
C ASP A 136 -6.03 2.33 2.24
N LEU A 137 -5.05 1.63 2.81
CA LEU A 137 -5.12 0.98 4.11
C LEU A 137 -4.08 1.54 5.07
N THR A 138 -3.64 2.79 4.90
CA THR A 138 -2.59 3.38 5.74
C THR A 138 -2.85 3.15 7.24
N ASP A 139 -1.84 2.68 7.95
CA ASP A 139 -1.84 2.38 9.38
C ASP A 139 -2.97 1.42 9.81
N CYS A 140 -3.20 0.36 9.02
CA CYS A 140 -4.13 -0.72 9.36
C CYS A 140 -3.41 -1.97 9.88
N ASP A 141 -3.31 -2.10 11.20
CA ASP A 141 -2.66 -3.26 11.87
C ASP A 141 -3.38 -4.59 11.66
N TRP A 142 -4.64 -4.55 11.22
CA TRP A 142 -5.44 -5.76 10.92
C TRP A 142 -5.17 -6.31 9.51
N PHE A 143 -4.39 -5.61 8.68
CA PHE A 143 -4.00 -6.13 7.39
C PHE A 143 -3.22 -7.44 7.57
N MET A 144 -3.61 -8.47 6.82
CA MET A 144 -2.93 -9.76 6.86
C MET A 144 -2.30 -10.05 5.51
N PRO A 145 -1.04 -10.55 5.45
CA PRO A 145 -0.32 -10.84 4.21
C PRO A 145 -1.10 -11.65 3.17
N HIS A 146 -1.88 -12.63 3.61
CA HIS A 146 -2.70 -13.47 2.72
C HIS A 146 -3.80 -12.68 1.98
N SER A 147 -4.12 -11.46 2.42
CA SER A 147 -5.04 -10.56 1.74
C SER A 147 -4.53 -10.10 0.39
N LEU A 148 -3.21 -10.08 0.15
CA LEU A 148 -2.63 -9.77 -1.15
C LEU A 148 -3.17 -10.67 -2.26
N LEU A 149 -3.42 -11.96 -1.99
CA LEU A 149 -4.02 -12.88 -2.96
C LEU A 149 -5.48 -12.55 -3.31
N ALA A 150 -6.21 -11.96 -2.37
CA ALA A 150 -7.58 -11.53 -2.61
C ALA A 150 -7.61 -10.22 -3.41
N LEU A 151 -6.72 -9.29 -3.06
CA LEU A 151 -6.54 -8.00 -3.74
C LEU A 151 -6.06 -8.17 -5.18
N SER A 152 -5.11 -9.09 -5.42
CA SER A 152 -4.52 -9.33 -6.74
C SER A 152 -5.50 -9.84 -7.78
N LYS A 153 -6.67 -10.36 -7.37
CA LYS A 153 -7.76 -10.77 -8.28
C LYS A 153 -8.57 -9.60 -8.83
N SER A 154 -8.35 -8.38 -8.33
CA SER A 154 -9.00 -7.19 -8.88
C SER A 154 -8.40 -6.85 -10.24
N GLN A 155 -9.27 -6.70 -11.24
CA GLN A 155 -8.87 -6.29 -12.59
C GLN A 155 -8.82 -4.77 -12.75
N SER A 156 -9.37 -4.02 -11.78
CA SER A 156 -9.51 -2.57 -11.83
C SER A 156 -8.61 -1.83 -10.84
N LEU A 157 -7.98 -2.53 -9.89
CA LEU A 157 -7.14 -1.89 -8.86
C LEU A 157 -5.83 -1.39 -9.49
N GLU A 158 -5.67 -0.07 -9.52
CA GLU A 158 -4.54 0.66 -10.09
C GLU A 158 -3.56 1.14 -9.01
N GLU A 159 -4.03 1.38 -7.79
CA GLU A 159 -3.22 1.90 -6.69
C GLU A 159 -3.53 1.16 -5.37
N LEU A 160 -2.47 0.68 -4.72
CA LEU A 160 -2.54 0.01 -3.43
C LEU A 160 -1.58 0.70 -2.46
N VAL A 161 -2.15 1.29 -1.41
CA VAL A 161 -1.41 1.95 -0.34
C VAL A 161 -1.49 1.13 0.93
N LEU A 162 -0.34 0.63 1.38
CA LEU A 162 -0.17 -0.19 2.59
C LEU A 162 0.78 0.49 3.58
N THR A 163 0.95 1.81 3.49
CA THR A 163 1.85 2.58 4.35
C THR A 163 1.60 2.26 5.84
N GLY A 164 2.64 1.91 6.58
CA GLY A 164 2.54 1.60 8.02
C GLY A 164 1.83 0.27 8.36
N CYS A 165 1.42 -0.54 7.38
CA CYS A 165 0.86 -1.86 7.64
C CYS A 165 1.96 -2.91 7.92
N ASP A 166 1.60 -3.91 8.72
CA ASP A 166 2.42 -5.11 8.87
C ASP A 166 2.26 -6.04 7.65
N VAL A 167 3.30 -6.10 6.85
CA VAL A 167 3.43 -6.97 5.68
C VAL A 167 4.60 -7.95 5.82
N CYS A 168 5.07 -8.20 7.05
CA CYS A 168 6.11 -9.19 7.31
C CYS A 168 5.74 -10.59 6.80
N ASP A 169 6.76 -11.39 6.46
CA ASP A 169 6.64 -12.79 6.04
C ASP A 169 5.63 -13.02 4.90
N CYS A 170 5.42 -12.01 4.06
CA CYS A 170 4.42 -12.06 3.01
C CYS A 170 4.90 -12.75 1.73
N LEU A 171 6.13 -13.27 1.68
CA LEU A 171 6.79 -13.79 0.48
C LEU A 171 5.94 -14.78 -0.36
N PRO A 172 5.30 -15.82 0.22
CA PRO A 172 4.45 -16.72 -0.56
C PRO A 172 3.27 -16.00 -1.22
N TYR A 173 2.71 -15.01 -0.51
CA TYR A 173 1.55 -14.26 -0.96
C TYR A 173 1.91 -13.17 -1.96
N THR A 174 2.99 -12.42 -1.75
CA THR A 174 3.51 -11.42 -2.68
C THR A 174 3.96 -12.08 -3.98
N SER A 175 4.71 -13.18 -3.91
CA SER A 175 5.16 -13.90 -5.10
C SER A 175 3.97 -14.37 -5.95
N LEU A 176 2.98 -15.05 -5.35
CA LEU A 176 1.79 -15.49 -6.07
C LEU A 176 0.95 -14.32 -6.59
N ALA A 177 0.75 -13.29 -5.78
CA ALA A 177 -0.04 -12.11 -6.14
C ALA A 177 0.58 -11.33 -7.32
N ALA A 178 1.88 -11.11 -7.28
CA ALA A 178 2.62 -10.38 -8.32
C ALA A 178 2.78 -11.19 -9.62
N ASN A 179 2.89 -12.52 -9.51
CA ASN A 179 3.02 -13.41 -10.67
C ASN A 179 1.71 -13.63 -11.42
N PHE A 180 0.59 -13.75 -10.71
CA PHE A 180 -0.67 -14.23 -11.29
C PHE A 180 -1.84 -13.26 -11.17
N GLY A 181 -1.64 -12.10 -10.55
CA GLY A 181 -2.68 -11.10 -10.35
C GLY A 181 -2.18 -9.69 -10.65
N PHE A 182 -2.86 -8.69 -10.05
CA PHE A 182 -2.54 -7.27 -10.18
C PHE A 182 -2.41 -6.82 -11.64
N SER A 183 -3.38 -7.20 -12.48
CA SER A 183 -3.34 -6.93 -13.93
C SER A 183 -3.43 -5.46 -14.31
N ALA A 184 -3.77 -4.58 -13.36
CA ALA A 184 -3.89 -3.14 -13.56
C ALA A 184 -3.07 -2.31 -12.57
N LEU A 185 -2.35 -2.94 -11.63
CA LEU A 185 -1.67 -2.22 -10.55
C LEU A 185 -0.52 -1.38 -11.13
N ARG A 186 -0.55 -0.08 -10.87
CA ARG A 186 0.40 0.94 -11.33
C ARG A 186 1.19 1.56 -10.19
N VAL A 187 0.57 1.74 -9.04
CA VAL A 187 1.18 2.38 -7.86
C VAL A 187 1.12 1.41 -6.69
N LEU A 188 2.26 1.18 -6.06
CA LEU A 188 2.39 0.39 -4.83
C LEU A 188 3.16 1.19 -3.79
N ASP A 189 2.48 1.54 -2.70
CA ASP A 189 3.07 2.27 -1.58
C ASP A 189 3.23 1.35 -0.37
N LEU A 190 4.49 1.11 0.00
CA LEU A 190 4.95 0.25 1.08
C LEU A 190 5.80 1.05 2.08
N ARG A 191 5.63 2.36 2.16
CA ARG A 191 6.38 3.21 3.11
C ARG A 191 6.10 2.83 4.55
N PHE A 192 7.11 2.89 5.41
CA PHE A 192 7.02 2.52 6.83
C PHE A 192 6.51 1.09 7.05
N THR A 193 6.69 0.20 6.08
CA THR A 193 6.36 -1.22 6.21
C THR A 193 7.62 -2.05 6.40
N LEU A 194 7.45 -3.24 6.98
CA LEU A 194 8.54 -4.17 7.24
C LEU A 194 8.76 -5.10 6.03
N VAL A 195 9.36 -4.57 4.96
CA VAL A 195 9.69 -5.32 3.72
C VAL A 195 11.19 -5.43 3.50
N SER A 196 11.64 -6.55 2.92
CA SER A 196 13.02 -6.77 2.47
C SER A 196 13.12 -6.78 0.94
N ASP A 197 14.35 -6.89 0.43
CA ASP A 197 14.62 -7.03 -1.00
C ASP A 197 13.82 -8.19 -1.60
N THR A 198 13.60 -9.26 -0.84
CA THR A 198 12.90 -10.47 -1.28
C THR A 198 11.42 -10.20 -1.60
N GLU A 199 10.69 -9.52 -0.72
CA GLU A 199 9.27 -9.21 -0.95
C GLU A 199 9.12 -8.22 -2.11
N VAL A 200 9.97 -7.20 -2.15
CA VAL A 200 9.94 -6.18 -3.20
C VAL A 200 10.30 -6.78 -4.57
N SER A 201 11.22 -7.76 -4.60
CA SER A 201 11.64 -8.47 -5.83
C SER A 201 10.48 -9.13 -6.58
N CYS A 202 9.42 -9.52 -5.86
CA CYS A 202 8.27 -10.22 -6.43
C CYS A 202 7.49 -9.35 -7.42
N PHE A 203 7.38 -8.05 -7.15
CA PHE A 203 6.54 -7.12 -7.93
C PHE A 203 7.10 -6.74 -9.28
N ASN A 204 8.28 -7.23 -9.60
CA ASN A 204 8.94 -6.80 -10.81
C ASN A 204 8.52 -7.56 -12.05
N ARG A 205 7.79 -8.65 -11.84
CA ARG A 205 7.04 -9.32 -12.89
C ARG A 205 5.70 -8.61 -13.16
N THR A 206 5.28 -7.68 -12.29
CA THR A 206 4.07 -6.88 -12.49
C THR A 206 4.33 -5.81 -13.55
N THR A 207 4.08 -6.18 -14.81
CA THR A 207 4.38 -5.35 -16.00
C THR A 207 3.62 -4.02 -16.06
N THR A 208 2.57 -3.87 -15.26
CA THR A 208 1.77 -2.65 -15.15
C THR A 208 2.29 -1.68 -14.09
N LEU A 209 3.16 -2.13 -13.19
CA LEU A 209 3.68 -1.29 -12.11
C LEU A 209 4.55 -0.17 -12.69
N ARG A 210 4.33 1.05 -12.21
CA ARG A 210 5.00 2.29 -12.64
C ARG A 210 5.65 3.01 -11.47
N GLU A 211 5.04 2.93 -10.29
CA GLU A 211 5.49 3.67 -9.12
C GLU A 211 5.59 2.74 -7.93
N LEU A 212 6.75 2.74 -7.30
CA LEU A 212 7.03 1.98 -6.08
C LEU A 212 7.59 2.92 -5.02
N MET A 213 6.95 2.93 -3.85
CA MET A 213 7.33 3.80 -2.74
C MET A 213 7.73 2.99 -1.51
N LEU A 214 8.94 3.23 -1.03
CA LEU A 214 9.58 2.58 0.11
C LEU A 214 10.18 3.67 1.00
N ASP A 215 9.94 3.56 2.30
CA ASP A 215 10.51 4.43 3.33
C ASP A 215 10.76 3.55 4.55
N ALA A 216 11.96 3.61 5.11
CA ALA A 216 12.33 2.75 6.21
C ALA A 216 11.49 3.06 7.47
N PRO A 217 11.00 2.03 8.18
CA PRO A 217 10.42 2.23 9.49
C PRO A 217 11.51 2.75 10.44
N GLY A 218 11.23 3.79 11.23
CA GLY A 218 12.24 4.42 12.10
C GLY A 218 12.80 3.55 13.23
N ASP A 219 12.29 2.33 13.41
CA ASP A 219 12.75 1.37 14.41
C ASP A 219 13.71 0.34 13.78
N THR A 220 15.01 0.60 13.91
CA THR A 220 16.11 -0.20 13.32
C THR A 220 16.45 -1.45 14.13
N SER A 221 15.59 -1.90 15.07
CA SER A 221 15.89 -3.02 15.98
C SER A 221 15.80 -4.41 15.34
N ARG A 222 15.18 -4.54 14.16
CA ARG A 222 15.14 -5.79 13.39
C ARG A 222 15.91 -5.57 12.09
N ASP A 223 16.64 -6.60 11.64
CA ASP A 223 17.41 -6.61 10.40
C ASP A 223 16.48 -6.46 9.18
N PHE A 224 16.08 -5.22 8.88
CA PHE A 224 15.36 -4.86 7.66
C PHE A 224 16.36 -4.28 6.68
N SER A 225 16.66 -5.04 5.64
CA SER A 225 17.77 -4.72 4.75
C SER A 225 17.25 -4.63 3.31
N ILE A 226 16.64 -3.50 2.96
CA ILE A 226 16.65 -3.09 1.54
C ILE A 226 18.08 -2.66 1.26
N THR A 227 18.78 -3.41 0.42
CA THR A 227 20.22 -3.21 0.20
C THR A 227 20.62 -3.19 -1.26
N SER A 228 21.78 -2.61 -1.50
CA SER A 228 22.49 -2.72 -2.77
C SER A 228 23.16 -4.09 -2.99
N TYR A 229 22.98 -5.06 -2.11
CA TYR A 229 23.51 -6.41 -2.27
C TYR A 229 22.43 -7.40 -1.85
N GLY A 230 21.48 -7.67 -2.76
CA GLY A 230 20.59 -8.81 -2.63
C GLY A 230 21.41 -10.09 -2.47
N GLY A 231 21.53 -10.57 -1.24
CA GLY A 231 22.36 -11.69 -0.87
C GLY A 231 22.18 -11.97 0.62
N GLY A 232 21.65 -13.15 0.93
CA GLY A 232 21.16 -13.52 2.25
C GLY A 232 22.07 -13.13 3.42
N GLY A 233 21.43 -12.74 4.52
CA GLY A 233 22.06 -12.59 5.83
C GLY A 233 22.68 -13.92 6.29
N GLY A 234 23.89 -14.19 5.84
CA GLY A 234 24.85 -15.01 6.56
C GLY A 234 25.42 -14.16 7.70
N GLY A 235 24.71 -14.09 8.83
CA GLY A 235 25.14 -13.25 9.95
C GLY A 235 24.35 -13.45 11.25
N ARG A 236 24.55 -14.61 11.89
CA ARG A 236 24.11 -15.01 13.26
C ARG A 236 22.68 -15.55 13.40
N VAL A 237 22.50 -16.78 12.91
CA VAL A 237 21.48 -17.70 13.41
C VAL A 237 21.82 -18.12 14.85
N GLY A 238 21.32 -17.37 15.82
CA GLY A 238 21.14 -17.84 17.19
C GLY A 238 19.88 -18.69 17.29
N GLY A 239 19.97 -19.96 16.88
CA GLY A 239 19.00 -21.00 17.22
C GLY A 239 17.81 -21.19 16.26
N ALA A 240 17.98 -22.07 15.27
CA ALA A 240 16.94 -23.01 14.79
C ALA A 240 17.53 -23.90 13.68
N GLN A 241 18.47 -24.75 14.04
CA GLN A 241 18.86 -25.88 13.22
C GLN A 241 17.76 -26.94 13.34
N ARG A 242 16.88 -27.07 12.35
CA ARG A 242 16.14 -28.33 12.08
C ARG A 242 15.43 -28.27 10.73
N LEU A 243 15.62 -29.34 9.96
CA LEU A 243 15.07 -29.62 8.63
C LEU A 243 15.80 -28.73 7.60
N TRP A 244 16.68 -29.18 6.72
CA TRP A 244 16.60 -30.32 5.81
C TRP A 244 17.99 -30.98 5.68
N ALA A 245 18.14 -32.21 6.18
CA ALA A 245 19.29 -33.06 5.88
C ALA A 245 18.78 -34.24 5.04
N GLY A 246 19.09 -34.21 3.75
CA GLY A 246 18.74 -35.24 2.77
C GLY A 246 19.57 -35.03 1.50
N GLY A 247 20.89 -35.15 1.63
CA GLY A 247 21.83 -35.04 0.51
C GLY A 247 21.86 -36.32 -0.33
N GLY A 248 21.55 -36.19 -1.61
CA GLY A 248 21.94 -37.15 -2.66
C GLY A 248 22.95 -36.49 -3.61
N PRO A 249 24.00 -37.20 -4.07
CA PRO A 249 25.05 -36.61 -4.89
C PRO A 249 24.60 -36.53 -6.37
N GLY A 250 24.47 -35.32 -6.90
CA GLY A 250 24.18 -35.12 -8.34
C GLY A 250 23.49 -33.83 -8.74
N GLN A 251 23.70 -32.69 -8.06
CA GLN A 251 23.16 -31.40 -8.52
C GLN A 251 24.27 -30.46 -9.05
N PRO A 252 23.94 -29.68 -10.10
CA PRO A 252 24.90 -28.92 -10.88
C PRO A 252 25.53 -27.79 -10.06
N HIS A 253 26.82 -27.55 -10.32
CA HIS A 253 27.52 -26.36 -9.89
C HIS A 253 26.79 -25.12 -10.44
N TRP A 254 26.04 -24.43 -9.58
CA TRP A 254 25.59 -23.07 -9.85
C TRP A 254 26.81 -22.16 -9.70
N ASN A 255 27.39 -21.76 -10.83
CA ASN A 255 28.39 -20.69 -10.86
C ASN A 255 27.68 -19.37 -10.54
N PHE A 256 27.67 -19.01 -9.26
CA PHE A 256 27.25 -17.69 -8.78
C PHE A 256 28.34 -16.66 -9.09
N GLN A 257 28.26 -16.02 -10.24
CA GLN A 257 29.02 -14.79 -10.52
C GLN A 257 28.06 -13.71 -11.05
N ASN A 258 27.90 -12.65 -10.26
CA ASN A 258 27.34 -11.32 -10.57
C ASN A 258 25.81 -11.13 -10.68
N GLU A 259 25.08 -11.17 -9.56
CA GLU A 259 23.75 -10.54 -9.45
C GLU A 259 23.59 -9.91 -8.04
N GLY A 260 23.49 -8.56 -7.93
CA GLY A 260 23.32 -7.82 -6.67
C GLY A 260 22.47 -6.55 -6.85
N VAL A 261 21.97 -5.98 -5.72
CA VAL A 261 21.15 -4.75 -5.52
C VAL A 261 19.64 -4.87 -5.71
N VAL A 262 18.79 -4.64 -4.67
CA VAL A 262 17.30 -4.58 -4.73
C VAL A 262 16.78 -5.23 -6.01
N ILE A 263 17.13 -6.51 -6.20
CA ILE A 263 16.92 -7.15 -7.49
C ILE A 263 15.51 -7.67 -7.39
N ILE A 264 14.65 -7.10 -8.19
CA ILE A 264 13.89 -7.81 -9.22
C ILE A 264 14.58 -9.12 -9.69
N GLU A 265 14.89 -10.13 -8.87
CA GLU A 265 15.73 -11.26 -9.31
C GLU A 265 15.24 -11.83 -10.63
N VAL A 266 16.00 -11.73 -11.73
CA VAL A 266 15.65 -12.05 -13.12
C VAL A 266 16.08 -13.48 -13.47
N GLY A 267 15.49 -14.49 -12.85
CA GLY A 267 15.75 -15.90 -13.22
C GLY A 267 15.36 -16.25 -14.68
N ALA A 268 16.32 -16.82 -15.42
CA ALA A 268 16.37 -17.74 -16.59
C ALA A 268 15.29 -17.77 -17.69
N TYR A 269 14.20 -17.01 -17.59
CA TYR A 269 13.18 -16.86 -18.62
C TYR A 269 13.19 -15.39 -19.07
N PRO A 270 12.94 -15.08 -20.35
CA PRO A 270 12.88 -13.69 -20.81
C PRO A 270 11.84 -12.95 -19.99
N ARG A 271 12.31 -12.13 -19.03
CA ARG A 271 11.41 -11.41 -18.15
C ARG A 271 10.86 -10.19 -18.87
N PRO A 272 9.64 -9.77 -18.49
CA PRO A 272 9.14 -8.50 -18.95
C PRO A 272 10.10 -7.39 -18.55
N VAL A 273 10.33 -6.43 -19.44
CA VAL A 273 11.13 -5.25 -19.14
C VAL A 273 10.51 -4.52 -17.95
N CYS A 274 11.31 -4.20 -16.93
CA CYS A 274 10.87 -3.38 -15.81
C CYS A 274 10.38 -2.03 -16.33
N ARG A 275 9.14 -1.65 -15.99
CA ARG A 275 8.48 -0.43 -16.49
C ARG A 275 8.31 0.64 -15.42
N LEU A 276 9.06 0.56 -14.32
CA LEU A 276 9.03 1.59 -13.28
C LEU A 276 9.46 2.94 -13.85
N GLU A 277 8.62 3.95 -13.60
CA GLU A 277 8.83 5.35 -13.97
C GLU A 277 9.25 6.17 -12.74
N SER A 278 8.77 5.80 -11.55
CA SER A 278 9.11 6.44 -10.28
C SER A 278 9.52 5.41 -9.23
N LEU A 279 10.63 5.66 -8.55
CA LEU A 279 11.13 4.82 -7.46
C LEU A 279 11.51 5.71 -6.27
N VAL A 280 10.84 5.51 -5.14
CA VAL A 280 11.16 6.17 -3.87
C VAL A 280 11.71 5.11 -2.94
N ILE A 281 12.95 5.28 -2.47
CA ILE A 281 13.61 4.40 -1.51
C ILE A 281 14.31 5.26 -0.47
N ARG A 282 13.60 5.59 0.61
CA ARG A 282 14.08 6.51 1.64
C ARG A 282 14.48 5.82 2.93
N GLY A 283 15.46 6.38 3.61
CA GLY A 283 15.86 5.95 4.95
C GLY A 283 16.52 4.57 5.02
N TYR A 284 16.97 4.02 3.90
CA TYR A 284 17.66 2.73 3.83
C TYR A 284 19.17 2.92 3.64
N PRO A 285 19.99 2.84 4.70
CA PRO A 285 21.45 3.06 4.59
C PRO A 285 22.15 2.04 3.70
N GLY A 286 21.56 0.85 3.54
CA GLY A 286 22.06 -0.20 2.65
C GLY A 286 21.95 0.12 1.16
N VAL A 287 21.24 1.19 0.77
CA VAL A 287 21.12 1.65 -0.61
C VAL A 287 22.29 2.58 -0.93
N THR A 288 23.18 2.13 -1.81
CA THR A 288 24.48 2.77 -2.11
C THR A 288 24.63 3.12 -3.60
N ASP A 289 25.80 3.62 -4.01
CA ASP A 289 26.14 3.94 -5.41
C ASP A 289 26.00 2.74 -6.37
N THR A 290 26.11 1.51 -5.85
CA THR A 290 25.83 0.29 -6.63
C THR A 290 24.36 0.26 -7.08
N THR A 291 23.42 0.73 -6.25
CA THR A 291 22.01 0.88 -6.63
C THR A 291 21.84 1.86 -7.77
N LEU A 292 22.52 3.00 -7.72
CA LEU A 292 22.46 3.98 -8.81
C LEU A 292 22.98 3.40 -10.13
N THR A 293 24.09 2.66 -10.07
CA THR A 293 24.67 2.00 -11.25
C THR A 293 23.64 1.04 -11.85
N HIS A 294 23.04 0.18 -11.03
CA HIS A 294 22.01 -0.76 -11.47
C HIS A 294 20.79 -0.06 -12.07
N VAL A 295 20.26 0.97 -11.41
CA VAL A 295 19.13 1.76 -11.94
C VAL A 295 19.47 2.38 -13.29
N ALA A 296 20.69 2.91 -13.44
CA ALA A 296 21.13 3.53 -14.69
C ALA A 296 21.23 2.52 -15.84
N ASP A 297 21.67 1.30 -15.56
CA ASP A 297 21.84 0.21 -16.54
C ASP A 297 20.53 -0.50 -16.91
N HIS A 298 19.65 -0.75 -15.94
CA HIS A 298 18.55 -1.70 -16.12
C HIS A 298 17.16 -1.08 -16.04
N MET A 299 17.00 0.10 -15.44
CA MET A 299 15.70 0.78 -15.34
C MET A 299 15.57 1.86 -16.42
N THR A 300 15.30 1.44 -17.65
CA THR A 300 15.27 2.34 -18.82
C THR A 300 14.11 3.35 -18.79
N TYR A 301 13.02 3.02 -18.11
CA TYR A 301 11.82 3.87 -18.01
C TYR A 301 11.84 4.83 -16.83
N ILE A 302 12.83 4.73 -15.91
CA ILE A 302 12.87 5.58 -14.72
C ILE A 302 12.99 7.05 -15.13
N ARG A 303 12.18 7.89 -14.48
CA ARG A 303 12.12 9.35 -14.65
C ARG A 303 12.31 10.07 -13.33
N TYR A 304 11.91 9.44 -12.23
CA TYR A 304 12.04 9.97 -10.89
C TYR A 304 12.68 8.94 -9.96
N LEU A 305 13.71 9.34 -9.22
CA LEU A 305 14.40 8.52 -8.24
C LEU A 305 14.63 9.33 -6.96
N ASP A 306 14.17 8.82 -5.83
CA ASP A 306 14.38 9.44 -4.53
C ASP A 306 15.13 8.47 -3.63
N VAL A 307 16.32 8.88 -3.18
CA VAL A 307 17.26 8.09 -2.36
C VAL A 307 17.64 8.88 -1.11
N THR A 308 16.73 9.71 -0.59
CA THR A 308 16.93 10.48 0.65
C THR A 308 17.14 9.53 1.84
N GLY A 309 18.08 9.80 2.74
CA GLY A 309 18.41 9.00 3.91
C GLY A 309 19.11 7.68 3.57
N SER A 310 19.83 7.61 2.45
CA SER A 310 20.50 6.40 1.96
C SER A 310 22.02 6.51 2.01
N GLY A 311 22.73 5.38 1.84
CA GLY A 311 24.19 5.33 1.74
C GLY A 311 24.77 5.77 0.38
N VAL A 312 24.01 6.52 -0.43
CA VAL A 312 24.44 7.02 -1.75
C VAL A 312 25.35 8.24 -1.57
N THR A 313 26.47 8.28 -2.29
CA THR A 313 27.43 9.38 -2.21
C THR A 313 27.15 10.46 -3.26
N GLN A 314 27.65 11.68 -3.01
CA GLN A 314 27.59 12.76 -4.02
C GLN A 314 28.30 12.38 -5.33
N GLN A 315 29.39 11.60 -5.25
CA GLN A 315 30.10 11.11 -6.43
C GLN A 315 29.23 10.13 -7.23
N GLY A 316 28.53 9.21 -6.56
CA GLY A 316 27.57 8.30 -7.19
C GLY A 316 26.45 9.05 -7.90
N ILE A 317 25.88 10.08 -7.27
CA ILE A 317 24.87 10.95 -7.89
C ILE A 317 25.41 11.64 -9.15
N ALA A 318 26.62 12.19 -9.09
CA ALA A 318 27.24 12.86 -10.24
C ALA A 318 27.46 11.88 -11.41
N GLN A 319 27.93 10.66 -11.13
CA GLN A 319 28.09 9.60 -12.13
C GLN A 319 26.75 9.16 -12.72
N PHE A 320 25.73 8.98 -11.88
CA PHE A 320 24.38 8.66 -12.31
C PHE A 320 23.82 9.73 -13.25
N LYS A 321 23.90 11.01 -12.88
CA LYS A 321 23.44 12.13 -13.71
C LYS A 321 24.18 12.24 -15.03
N LYS A 322 25.48 11.89 -15.07
CA LYS A 322 26.25 11.85 -16.33
C LYS A 322 25.69 10.77 -17.28
N LYS A 323 25.27 9.63 -16.75
CA LYS A 323 24.72 8.50 -17.53
C LYS A 323 23.24 8.67 -17.87
N ARG A 324 22.47 9.29 -16.98
CA ARG A 324 21.01 9.45 -17.05
C ARG A 324 20.60 10.90 -16.76
N PRO A 325 21.01 11.88 -17.60
CA PRO A 325 20.76 13.32 -17.35
C PRO A 325 19.27 13.69 -17.35
N GLN A 326 18.41 12.86 -17.95
CA GLN A 326 16.97 13.05 -18.01
C GLN A 326 16.22 12.65 -16.74
N VAL A 327 16.87 11.96 -15.81
CA VAL A 327 16.22 11.44 -14.59
C VAL A 327 16.30 12.48 -13.48
N THR A 328 15.15 12.80 -12.89
CA THR A 328 15.09 13.62 -11.68
C THR A 328 15.50 12.76 -10.50
N ILE A 329 16.61 13.11 -9.85
CA ILE A 329 17.12 12.41 -8.67
C ILE A 329 17.13 13.32 -7.45
N VAL A 330 16.57 12.84 -6.34
CA VAL A 330 16.50 13.52 -5.04
C VAL A 330 17.40 12.78 -4.04
N PRO A 331 18.60 13.30 -3.73
CA PRO A 331 19.46 12.78 -2.67
C PRO A 331 19.23 13.50 -1.33
N ASP A 332 19.95 13.07 -0.29
CA ASP A 332 20.10 13.89 0.93
C ASP A 332 20.73 15.24 0.59
N ILE A 333 19.96 16.31 0.78
CA ILE A 333 20.44 17.67 0.67
C ILE A 333 21.14 18.01 1.98
N HIS A 334 22.39 17.60 2.14
CA HIS A 334 23.30 18.41 2.95
C HIS A 334 23.68 19.61 2.09
N ALA A 335 22.87 20.67 2.17
CA ALA A 335 23.33 21.99 1.82
C ALA A 335 24.42 22.34 2.83
N GLU A 336 25.68 22.03 2.49
CA GLU A 336 26.79 22.77 3.06
C GLU A 336 26.62 24.22 2.59
N LEU A 337 25.91 25.00 3.41
CA LEU A 337 25.94 26.46 3.35
C LEU A 337 27.41 26.85 3.51
N SER A 338 28.03 27.20 2.37
CA SER A 338 29.36 27.78 2.29
C SER A 338 29.32 29.24 2.69
#